data_AF-A0A5C6RKR2-F1
#
_entry.id   AF-A0A5C6RKR2-F1
#
_cell.length_a   1.000
_cell.length_b   1.000
_cell.length_c   1.000
_cell.angle_alpha   90.00
_cell.angle_beta   90.00
_cell.angle_gamma   90.00
#
_symmetry.space_group_name_H-M   'P 1'
#
loop_
_entity.id
_entity.type
_entity.pdbx_description
1 polymer ?
#
loop_
_entity_poly.entity_id
_entity_poly.type
_entity_poly.pdbx_seq_one_letter_code
_entity_poly.pdbx_strand_id
1 'polypeptide(L)'
;MGHLSYEESKKLVYKGLVLLAVVTLVEVFFSLLGKGHIIAGLEDYNWLAYVVGLILIVLSLYKAYFIIYDFMHMRYEVKGLAVSVLLPCALLIWAIIAFFQEGTSWKNRRELIKEKDELPAKDQSKENLQGMMLEGKVVEFEFRG
;
A
#
# COMPACT_ATOMS: atom_id res chain seq x y z
N MET A 1 -39.10 24.98 -14.01
CA MET A 1 -38.57 23.61 -13.84
C MET A 1 -38.59 23.30 -12.36
N GLY A 2 -39.20 22.17 -11.98
CA GLY A 2 -39.70 21.91 -10.63
C GLY A 2 -38.63 22.06 -9.55
N HIS A 3 -38.88 22.96 -8.61
CA HIS A 3 -38.12 23.09 -7.38
C HIS A 3 -38.37 21.81 -6.58
N LEU A 4 -37.39 20.88 -6.54
CA LEU A 4 -37.43 19.75 -5.61
C LEU A 4 -37.72 20.32 -4.22
N SER A 5 -38.78 19.84 -3.59
CA SER A 5 -39.12 20.31 -2.26
C SER A 5 -37.96 19.97 -1.32
N TYR A 6 -37.63 20.86 -0.39
CA TYR A 6 -36.53 20.66 0.57
C TYR A 6 -36.60 19.29 1.27
N GLU A 7 -37.83 18.81 1.49
CA GLU A 7 -38.13 17.50 2.07
C GLU A 7 -37.76 16.32 1.15
N GLU A 8 -37.87 16.47 -0.17
CA GLU A 8 -37.48 15.43 -1.14
C GLU A 8 -35.96 15.28 -1.23
N SER A 9 -35.24 16.40 -1.26
CA SER A 9 -33.76 16.40 -1.27
C SER A 9 -33.20 15.79 0.00
N LYS A 10 -33.75 16.10 1.18
CA LYS A 10 -33.36 15.45 2.44
C LYS A 10 -33.60 13.94 2.41
N LYS A 11 -34.75 13.52 1.89
CA LYS A 11 -35.15 12.10 1.88
C LYS A 11 -34.24 11.26 0.98
N LEU A 12 -33.74 11.84 -0.12
CA LEU A 12 -32.74 11.19 -0.98
C LEU A 12 -31.41 10.99 -0.25
N VAL A 13 -30.89 12.03 0.42
CA VAL A 13 -29.65 11.94 1.21
C VAL A 13 -29.79 10.90 2.33
N TYR A 14 -30.91 10.91 3.05
CA TYR A 14 -31.12 9.97 4.15
C TYR A 14 -31.24 8.51 3.67
N LYS A 15 -31.88 8.28 2.53
CA LYS A 15 -31.90 6.94 1.89
C LYS A 15 -30.50 6.49 1.51
N GLY A 16 -29.69 7.38 0.94
CA GLY A 16 -28.29 7.09 0.63
C GLY A 16 -27.47 6.77 1.88
N LEU A 17 -27.71 7.50 2.97
CA LEU A 17 -26.99 7.31 4.24
C LEU A 17 -27.31 5.97 4.87
N VAL A 18 -28.58 5.61 4.90
CA VAL A 18 -29.01 4.30 5.39
C VAL A 18 -28.44 3.19 4.51
N LEU A 19 -28.46 3.34 3.18
CA LEU A 19 -27.85 2.34 2.28
C LEU A 19 -26.36 2.16 2.56
N LEU A 20 -25.61 3.26 2.65
CA LEU A 20 -24.17 3.21 2.94
C LEU A 20 -23.89 2.60 4.32
N ALA A 21 -24.65 2.99 5.35
CA ALA A 21 -24.49 2.46 6.69
C ALA A 21 -24.75 0.94 6.75
N VAL A 22 -25.73 0.45 5.98
CA VAL A 22 -25.99 -0.98 5.86
C VAL A 22 -24.85 -1.69 5.13
N VAL A 23 -24.38 -1.14 4.00
CA VAL A 23 -23.26 -1.71 3.23
C VAL A 23 -22.00 -1.79 4.10
N THR A 24 -21.67 -0.75 4.86
CA THR A 24 -20.49 -0.75 5.74
C THR A 24 -20.65 -1.70 6.93
N LEU A 25 -21.84 -1.83 7.51
CA LEU A 25 -22.12 -2.83 8.55
C LEU A 25 -21.91 -4.25 8.04
N VAL A 26 -22.43 -4.55 6.85
CA VAL A 26 -22.28 -5.85 6.19
C VAL A 26 -20.80 -6.12 5.89
N GLU A 27 -20.08 -5.13 5.38
CA GLU A 27 -18.64 -5.21 5.08
C GLU A 27 -17.82 -5.52 6.35
N VAL A 28 -18.07 -4.81 7.45
CA VAL A 28 -17.42 -5.07 8.75
C VAL A 28 -17.78 -6.45 9.30
N PHE A 29 -19.04 -6.87 9.15
CA PHE A 29 -19.48 -8.20 9.57
C PHE A 29 -18.75 -9.32 8.82
N PHE A 30 -18.66 -9.23 7.48
CA PHE A 30 -17.89 -10.19 6.68
C PHE A 30 -16.38 -10.14 7.01
N SER A 31 -15.83 -8.97 7.29
CA SER A 31 -14.44 -8.81 7.72
C SER A 31 -14.16 -9.51 9.05
N LEU A 32 -15.06 -9.40 10.03
CA LEU A 32 -14.97 -10.09 11.32
C LEU A 32 -15.09 -11.61 11.19
N LEU A 33 -16.02 -12.09 10.35
CA LEU A 33 -16.19 -13.52 10.08
C LEU A 33 -14.98 -14.11 9.33
N GLY A 34 -14.46 -13.42 8.32
CA GLY A 34 -13.36 -13.92 7.50
C GLY A 34 -11.99 -13.88 8.17
N LYS A 35 -11.76 -12.97 9.15
CA LYS A 35 -10.50 -12.90 9.92
C LYS A 35 -10.44 -13.84 11.13
N GLY A 36 -11.43 -14.70 11.34
CA GLY A 36 -11.37 -15.74 12.36
C GLY A 36 -11.47 -15.25 13.82
N HIS A 37 -11.88 -14.00 14.08
CA HIS A 37 -11.99 -13.46 15.45
C HIS A 37 -13.04 -14.18 16.33
N ILE A 38 -13.95 -14.95 15.72
CA ILE A 38 -15.00 -15.72 16.43
C ILE A 38 -14.70 -17.23 16.46
N ILE A 39 -13.77 -17.74 15.63
CA ILE A 39 -13.47 -19.17 15.55
C ILE A 39 -11.95 -19.34 15.41
N ALA A 40 -11.29 -19.61 16.53
CA ALA A 40 -9.89 -20.05 16.55
C ALA A 40 -9.81 -21.40 15.81
N GLY A 41 -9.21 -21.42 14.61
CA GLY A 41 -9.05 -22.63 13.78
C GLY A 41 -9.33 -22.48 12.28
N LEU A 42 -9.75 -21.31 11.81
CA LEU A 42 -9.89 -21.03 10.36
C LEU A 42 -8.58 -20.62 9.66
N GLU A 43 -7.45 -20.62 10.38
CA GLU A 43 -6.12 -20.30 9.83
C GLU A 43 -5.71 -21.25 8.68
N ASP A 44 -6.27 -22.46 8.62
CA ASP A 44 -5.88 -23.46 7.61
C ASP A 44 -6.50 -23.22 6.22
N TYR A 45 -7.56 -22.43 6.09
CA TYR A 45 -8.26 -22.21 4.81
C TYR A 45 -7.89 -20.87 4.16
N ASN A 46 -6.66 -20.80 3.63
CA ASN A 46 -6.13 -19.66 2.89
C ASN A 46 -7.07 -19.13 1.79
N TRP A 47 -7.76 -20.02 1.06
CA TRP A 47 -8.65 -19.61 -0.04
C TRP A 47 -9.86 -18.78 0.43
N LEU A 48 -10.43 -19.09 1.60
CA LEU A 48 -11.60 -18.39 2.14
C LEU A 48 -11.23 -16.95 2.50
N ALA A 49 -10.04 -16.74 3.07
CA ALA A 49 -9.50 -15.41 3.37
C ALA A 49 -9.31 -14.56 2.11
N TYR A 50 -8.82 -15.15 1.01
CA TYR A 50 -8.73 -14.45 -0.28
C TYR A 50 -10.10 -14.08 -0.85
N VAL A 51 -11.09 -14.99 -0.77
CA VAL A 51 -12.45 -14.72 -1.24
C VAL A 51 -13.11 -13.60 -0.43
N VAL A 52 -13.02 -13.65 0.90
CA VAL A 52 -13.54 -12.58 1.76
C VAL A 52 -12.82 -11.26 1.46
N GLY A 53 -11.50 -11.27 1.37
CA GLY A 53 -10.71 -10.09 1.00
C GLY A 53 -11.16 -9.48 -0.33
N LEU A 54 -11.41 -10.30 -1.35
CA LEU A 54 -11.91 -9.85 -2.65
C LEU A 54 -13.31 -9.25 -2.55
N ILE A 55 -14.22 -9.87 -1.78
CA ILE A 55 -15.57 -9.33 -1.51
C ILE A 55 -15.48 -7.96 -0.84
N LEU A 56 -14.61 -7.79 0.16
CA LEU A 56 -14.42 -6.51 0.84
C LEU A 56 -13.89 -5.43 -0.12
N ILE A 57 -12.92 -5.77 -0.98
CA ILE A 57 -12.41 -4.83 -1.99
C ILE A 57 -13.54 -4.36 -2.92
N VAL A 58 -14.36 -5.30 -3.42
CA VAL A 58 -15.48 -4.97 -4.32
C VAL A 58 -16.54 -4.12 -3.62
N LEU A 59 -16.92 -4.45 -2.37
CA LEU A 59 -17.86 -3.66 -1.58
C LEU A 59 -17.32 -2.25 -1.28
N SER A 60 -16.03 -2.12 -1.00
CA SER A 60 -15.35 -0.83 -0.83
C SER A 60 -15.34 0.02 -2.11
N LEU A 61 -15.18 -0.59 -3.28
CA LEU A 61 -15.28 0.13 -4.56
C LEU A 61 -16.73 0.57 -4.84
N TYR A 62 -17.69 -0.32 -4.58
CA TYR A 62 -19.11 -0.02 -4.74
C TYR A 62 -19.54 1.16 -3.85
N LYS A 63 -19.16 1.18 -2.57
CA LYS A 63 -19.51 2.30 -1.67
C LYS A 63 -18.88 3.62 -2.14
N ALA A 64 -17.64 3.59 -2.63
CA ALA A 64 -16.95 4.78 -3.12
C ALA A 64 -17.66 5.35 -4.36
N TYR A 65 -18.05 4.48 -5.30
CA TYR A 65 -18.87 4.87 -6.44
C TYR A 65 -20.22 5.47 -5.99
N PHE A 66 -20.90 4.82 -5.05
CA PHE A 66 -22.20 5.29 -4.53
C PHE A 66 -22.10 6.68 -3.88
N ILE A 67 -21.05 6.94 -3.08
CA ILE A 67 -20.82 8.27 -2.49
C ILE A 67 -20.66 9.34 -3.58
N ILE A 68 -19.83 9.08 -4.59
CA ILE A 68 -19.54 10.05 -5.65
C ILE A 68 -20.79 10.36 -6.49
N TYR A 69 -21.62 9.36 -6.78
CA TYR A 69 -22.79 9.56 -7.65
C TYR A 69 -24.04 10.04 -6.91
N ASP A 70 -24.38 9.45 -5.75
CA ASP A 70 -25.63 9.72 -5.03
C ASP A 70 -25.48 10.80 -3.95
N PHE A 71 -24.39 10.80 -3.19
CA PHE A 71 -24.19 11.81 -2.13
C PHE A 71 -23.70 13.14 -2.67
N MET A 72 -22.82 13.11 -3.66
CA MET A 72 -22.32 14.33 -4.28
C MET A 72 -23.24 14.81 -5.40
N HIS A 73 -24.35 14.10 -5.66
CA HIS A 73 -25.39 14.45 -6.65
C HIS A 73 -24.86 14.64 -8.08
N MET A 74 -23.67 14.12 -8.39
CA MET A 74 -22.96 14.45 -9.62
C MET A 74 -23.47 13.69 -10.85
N ARG A 75 -24.46 12.81 -10.67
CA ARG A 75 -25.04 12.00 -11.76
C ARG A 75 -25.74 12.84 -12.83
N TYR A 76 -26.34 13.97 -12.45
CA TYR A 76 -27.11 14.83 -13.36
C TYR A 76 -26.63 16.29 -13.40
N GLU A 77 -25.58 16.61 -12.63
CA GLU A 77 -24.99 17.95 -12.53
C GLU A 77 -23.89 18.16 -13.57
N VAL A 78 -23.40 19.40 -13.69
CA VAL A 78 -22.37 19.76 -14.68
C VAL A 78 -21.09 18.93 -14.49
N LYS A 79 -20.60 18.34 -15.59
CA LYS A 79 -19.40 17.47 -15.58
C LYS A 79 -18.15 18.12 -14.98
N GLY A 80 -18.07 19.45 -14.99
CA GLY A 80 -16.99 20.20 -14.34
C GLY A 80 -16.95 20.05 -12.82
N LEU A 81 -18.10 19.93 -12.16
CA LEU A 81 -18.20 19.64 -10.73
C LEU A 81 -17.80 18.19 -10.41
N ALA A 82 -18.05 17.24 -11.31
CA ALA A 82 -17.57 15.87 -11.15
C ALA A 82 -16.05 15.76 -11.19
N VAL A 83 -15.41 16.50 -12.10
CA VAL A 83 -13.96 16.51 -12.26
C VAL A 83 -13.26 17.12 -11.04
N SER A 84 -13.84 18.11 -10.36
CA SER A 84 -13.21 18.71 -9.17
C SER A 84 -13.09 17.74 -7.99
N VAL A 85 -13.91 16.70 -7.96
CA VAL A 85 -13.87 15.62 -6.95
C VAL A 85 -13.00 14.46 -7.43
N LEU A 86 -13.15 14.06 -8.70
CA LEU A 86 -12.41 12.93 -9.26
C LEU A 86 -10.91 13.23 -9.41
N LEU A 87 -10.54 14.48 -9.71
CA LEU A 87 -9.15 14.90 -9.89
C LEU A 87 -8.31 14.71 -8.61
N PRO A 88 -8.70 15.21 -7.42
CA PRO A 88 -7.95 14.95 -6.19
C PRO A 88 -7.93 13.46 -5.81
N CYS A 89 -9.00 12.70 -6.05
CA CYS A 89 -9.00 11.25 -5.84
C CYS A 89 -7.99 10.53 -6.76
N ALA A 90 -7.93 10.91 -8.04
CA ALA A 90 -7.00 10.33 -9.01
C ALA A 90 -5.55 10.71 -8.68
N LEU A 91 -5.30 11.97 -8.31
CA LEU A 91 -3.98 12.42 -7.86
C LEU A 91 -3.54 11.72 -6.58
N LEU A 92 -4.46 11.38 -5.67
CA LEU A 92 -4.15 10.61 -4.47
C LEU A 92 -3.66 9.20 -4.83
N ILE A 93 -4.35 8.50 -5.74
CA ILE A 93 -3.93 7.17 -6.21
C ILE A 93 -2.54 7.25 -6.86
N TRP A 94 -2.34 8.24 -7.72
CA TRP A 94 -1.04 8.47 -8.36
C TRP A 94 0.07 8.77 -7.34
N ALA A 95 -0.22 9.62 -6.35
CA ALA A 95 0.73 9.97 -5.28
C ALA A 95 1.11 8.77 -4.42
N ILE A 96 0.17 7.88 -4.08
CA ILE A 96 0.45 6.64 -3.34
C ILE A 96 1.45 5.77 -4.12
N ILE A 97 1.22 5.59 -5.42
CA ILE A 97 2.12 4.80 -6.28
C ILE A 97 3.51 5.45 -6.34
N ALA A 98 3.58 6.76 -6.56
CA ALA A 98 4.83 7.50 -6.60
C ALA A 98 5.62 7.41 -5.28
N PHE A 99 4.95 7.57 -4.14
CA PHE A 99 5.60 7.45 -2.83
C PHE A 99 6.09 6.03 -2.53
N PHE A 100 5.41 4.99 -3.00
CA PHE A 100 5.90 3.61 -2.83
C PHE A 100 7.15 3.33 -3.66
N GLN A 101 7.19 3.85 -4.89
CA GLN A 101 8.38 3.74 -5.76
C GLN A 101 9.57 4.50 -5.15
N GLU A 102 9.34 5.74 -4.75
CA GLU A 102 10.37 6.58 -4.13
C GLU A 102 10.85 5.97 -2.80
N GLY A 103 9.92 5.53 -1.94
CA GLY A 103 10.25 4.87 -0.67
C GLY A 103 11.10 3.61 -0.84
N THR A 104 10.83 2.80 -1.86
CA THR A 104 11.62 1.60 -2.19
C THR A 104 13.03 1.98 -2.66
N SER A 105 13.13 2.98 -3.55
CA SER A 105 14.42 3.52 -4.01
C SER A 105 15.29 4.02 -2.85
N TRP A 106 14.69 4.76 -1.91
CA TRP A 106 15.39 5.24 -0.70
C TRP A 106 15.89 4.09 0.18
N LYS A 107 15.08 3.05 0.38
CA LYS A 107 15.49 1.89 1.17
C LYS A 107 16.73 1.21 0.57
N ASN A 108 16.68 0.92 -0.74
CA ASN A 108 17.78 0.26 -1.45
C ASN A 108 19.08 1.09 -1.40
N ARG A 109 18.98 2.42 -1.54
CA ARG A 109 20.14 3.32 -1.47
C ARG A 109 20.79 3.31 -0.08
N ARG A 110 20.00 3.25 1.00
CA ARG A 110 20.54 3.16 2.36
C ARG A 110 21.22 1.81 2.62
N GLU A 111 20.67 0.73 2.11
CA GLU A 111 21.29 -0.61 2.22
C GLU A 111 22.64 -0.65 1.49
N LEU A 112 22.72 -0.08 0.29
CA LEU A 112 23.99 0.04 -0.46
C LEU A 112 25.05 0.89 0.27
N ILE A 113 24.66 1.96 0.96
CA ILE A 113 25.60 2.78 1.74
C ILE A 113 26.10 1.98 2.95
N LYS A 114 25.23 1.29 3.69
CA LYS A 114 25.63 0.41 4.79
C LYS A 114 26.61 -0.68 4.35
N GLU A 115 26.32 -1.34 3.23
CA GLU A 115 27.22 -2.35 2.66
C GLU A 115 28.60 -1.76 2.34
N LYS A 116 28.64 -0.58 1.71
CA LYS A 116 29.89 0.13 1.39
C LYS A 116 30.65 0.63 2.61
N ASP A 117 29.97 0.97 3.71
CA ASP A 117 30.60 1.40 4.97
C ASP A 117 31.08 0.19 5.81
N GLU A 118 30.51 -1.01 5.62
CA GLU A 118 30.95 -2.25 6.28
C GLU A 118 32.18 -2.89 5.58
N LEU A 119 32.30 -2.74 4.26
CA LEU A 119 33.43 -3.22 3.46
C LEU A 119 34.82 -2.66 3.87
N PRO A 120 35.03 -1.36 4.20
CA PRO A 120 36.34 -0.83 4.57
C PRO A 120 36.91 -1.45 5.86
N ALA A 121 36.08 -2.01 6.76
CA ALA A 121 36.55 -2.71 7.94
C ALA A 121 37.03 -4.15 7.66
N LYS A 122 36.47 -4.82 6.63
CA LYS A 122 36.83 -6.20 6.27
C LYS A 122 37.97 -6.28 5.26
N ASP A 123 38.02 -5.37 4.29
CA ASP A 123 39.05 -5.40 3.25
C ASP A 123 40.39 -4.85 3.75
N GLN A 124 40.42 -3.80 4.59
CA GLN A 124 41.66 -3.37 5.25
C GLN A 124 42.25 -4.45 6.15
N SER A 125 41.41 -5.24 6.84
CA SER A 125 41.89 -6.35 7.66
C SER A 125 42.53 -7.46 6.81
N LYS A 126 41.89 -7.86 5.70
CA LYS A 126 42.41 -8.89 4.81
C LYS A 126 43.63 -8.45 4.00
N GLU A 127 43.69 -7.20 3.54
CA GLU A 127 44.81 -6.66 2.79
C GLU A 127 46.07 -6.54 3.66
N ASN A 128 45.93 -6.06 4.90
CA ASN A 128 47.04 -6.00 5.86
C ASN A 128 47.54 -7.41 6.28
N LEU A 129 46.64 -8.39 6.40
CA LEU A 129 47.00 -9.80 6.65
C LEU A 129 47.69 -10.44 5.44
N GLN A 130 47.21 -10.19 4.22
CA GLN A 130 47.81 -10.72 2.99
C GLN A 130 49.21 -10.11 2.75
N GLY A 131 49.39 -8.80 3.02
CA GLY A 131 50.68 -8.11 2.93
C GLY A 131 51.72 -8.65 3.92
N MET A 132 51.35 -8.85 5.20
CA MET A 132 52.23 -9.46 6.20
C MET A 132 52.62 -10.91 5.85
N MET A 133 51.72 -11.67 5.23
CA MET A 133 51.98 -13.06 4.80
C MET A 133 52.89 -13.17 3.57
N LEU A 134 53.00 -12.11 2.76
CA LEU A 134 53.93 -12.04 1.63
C LEU A 134 55.31 -11.55 2.07
N GLU A 135 55.40 -10.60 3.00
CA GLU A 135 56.69 -10.10 3.51
C GLU A 135 57.50 -11.21 4.21
N GLY A 136 56.83 -12.14 4.91
CA GLY A 136 57.47 -13.29 5.55
C GLY A 136 57.96 -14.40 4.62
N LYS A 137 57.69 -14.33 3.30
CA LYS A 137 58.03 -15.38 2.32
C LYS A 137 59.11 -14.98 1.31
N VAL A 138 59.59 -13.73 1.30
CA VAL A 138 60.46 -13.19 0.23
C VAL A 138 61.96 -13.21 0.61
N VAL A 139 62.34 -13.75 1.76
CA VAL A 139 63.75 -13.87 2.20
C VAL A 139 64.25 -15.33 2.17
N GLU A 140 64.03 -16.02 1.05
CA GLU A 140 64.85 -17.19 0.67
C GLU A 140 65.29 -17.03 -0.79
N PHE A 141 66.18 -16.06 -1.03
CA PHE A 141 66.97 -16.05 -2.26
C PHE A 141 68.14 -17.02 -2.05
N GLU A 142 67.96 -18.26 -2.50
CA GLU A 142 69.01 -19.24 -2.65
C GLU A 142 70.04 -18.71 -3.67
N PHE A 143 71.16 -18.18 -3.20
CA PHE A 143 72.32 -17.85 -4.03
C PHE A 143 72.95 -19.15 -4.53
N ARG A 144 72.54 -19.60 -5.72
CA ARG A 144 73.30 -20.60 -6.48
C ARG A 144 74.48 -19.91 -7.14
N GLY A 145 75.68 -20.33 -6.71
CA GLY A 145 76.97 -19.98 -7.33
C GLY A 145 77.21 -20.66 -8.67
#